data_AF-A0A166LVH1-F1
#
_entry.id   AF-A0A166LVH1-F1
#
_cell.length_a   1.000
_cell.length_b   1.000
_cell.length_c   1.000
_cell.angle_alpha   90.00
_cell.angle_beta   90.00
_cell.angle_gamma   90.00
#
_symmetry.space_group_name_H-M   'P 1'
#
loop_
_entity.id
_entity.type
_entity.pdbx_description
1 polymer ?
#
loop_
_entity_poly.entity_id
_entity_poly.type
_entity_poly.pdbx_seq_one_letter_code
_entity_poly.pdbx_strand_id
1 'polypeptide(L)'
;MKKLVKLGPWIITFTVSIYAICMLIAPLVQSNFDWQHLQNVWNRWQALNVGILAFISSCIAFYISRYNSDQQRNRELTASKAFLPHALSELCSYLNSSSQIFIKAYKHSLNPRSGMRETEGIEIVTGLNTPQIEINNIPELPHSYAEIFTNCIRHAPPEFGEYLSNILRLLQIHHSRMCEISLQSSSFNDSYYISCLYSLGELQVLIDNLFDFARNESDCIETNKSCRLFKTAYRELNISIEEFPELIDLTSRLLKE
;
A
#
# COMPACT_ATOMS: atom_id res chain seq x y z
N MET A 1 8.64 -18.35 10.16
CA MET A 1 7.98 -19.18 9.13
C MET A 1 8.71 -19.23 7.78
N LYS A 2 9.07 -18.10 7.12
CA LYS A 2 9.80 -18.12 5.82
C LYS A 2 11.08 -18.99 5.81
N LYS A 3 11.86 -18.99 6.91
CA LYS A 3 13.07 -19.84 7.06
C LYS A 3 12.76 -21.35 7.17
N LEU A 4 11.67 -21.73 7.82
CA LEU A 4 11.23 -23.13 7.97
C LEU A 4 10.77 -23.72 6.62
N VAL A 5 10.07 -22.92 5.80
CA VAL A 5 9.63 -23.34 4.46
C VAL A 5 10.82 -23.55 3.51
N LYS A 6 11.89 -22.74 3.64
CA LYS A 6 13.14 -22.94 2.88
C LYS A 6 13.95 -24.15 3.35
N LEU A 7 13.85 -24.53 4.63
CA LEU A 7 14.53 -25.71 5.18
C LEU A 7 13.81 -27.03 4.87
N GLY A 8 12.50 -26.99 4.64
CA GLY A 8 11.66 -28.17 4.39
C GLY A 8 12.22 -29.12 3.31
N PRO A 9 12.54 -28.64 2.09
CA PRO A 9 13.11 -29.47 1.04
C PRO A 9 14.43 -30.15 1.44
N TRP A 10 15.28 -29.47 2.21
CA TRP A 10 16.55 -30.03 2.70
C TRP A 10 16.34 -31.16 3.71
N ILE A 11 15.41 -30.97 4.65
CA ILE A 11 15.06 -32.00 5.65
C ILE A 11 14.45 -33.23 4.96
N ILE A 12 13.59 -33.03 3.97
CA ILE A 12 12.99 -34.12 3.18
C ILE A 12 14.09 -34.85 2.40
N THR A 13 14.97 -34.12 1.70
CA THR A 13 16.07 -34.71 0.93
C THR A 13 17.00 -35.52 1.83
N PHE A 14 17.35 -35.00 3.00
CA PHE A 14 18.18 -35.70 3.99
C PHE A 14 17.51 -36.98 4.50
N THR A 15 16.23 -36.90 4.87
CA THR A 15 15.45 -38.06 5.35
C THR A 15 15.33 -39.14 4.26
N VAL A 16 15.03 -38.74 3.02
CA VAL A 16 14.96 -39.65 1.87
C VAL A 16 16.32 -40.29 1.58
N SER A 17 17.42 -39.53 1.71
CA SER A 17 18.77 -40.03 1.51
C SER A 17 19.15 -41.10 2.54
N ILE A 18 18.89 -40.85 3.83
CA ILE A 18 19.09 -41.85 4.89
C ILE A 18 18.26 -43.10 4.62
N TYR A 19 16.98 -42.92 4.28
CA TYR A 19 16.09 -44.05 3.96
C TYR A 19 16.61 -44.89 2.79
N ALA A 20 17.04 -44.27 1.69
CA ALA A 20 17.64 -44.96 0.56
C ALA A 20 18.94 -45.70 0.94
N ILE A 21 19.80 -45.11 1.77
CA ILE A 21 21.01 -45.79 2.28
C ILE A 21 20.62 -47.03 3.08
N CYS A 22 19.68 -46.92 4.01
CA CYS A 22 19.29 -48.02 4.89
C CYS A 22 18.52 -49.13 4.18
N MET A 23 17.67 -48.80 3.19
CA MET A 23 16.78 -49.77 2.54
C MET A 23 17.30 -50.33 1.22
N LEU A 24 18.27 -49.67 0.58
CA LEU A 24 18.85 -50.12 -0.69
C LEU A 24 20.34 -50.44 -0.52
N ILE A 25 21.14 -49.47 -0.07
CA ILE A 25 22.60 -49.55 -0.13
C ILE A 25 23.16 -50.51 0.92
N ALA A 26 22.78 -50.36 2.19
CA ALA A 26 23.31 -51.19 3.28
C ALA A 26 22.97 -52.69 3.12
N PRO A 27 21.73 -53.10 2.79
CA PRO A 27 21.40 -54.50 2.59
C PRO A 27 22.15 -55.10 1.39
N LEU A 28 22.28 -54.37 0.28
CA LEU A 28 23.00 -54.83 -0.92
C LEU A 28 24.49 -55.06 -0.66
N VAL A 29 25.14 -54.15 0.08
CA VAL A 29 26.57 -54.28 0.41
C VAL A 29 26.79 -55.43 1.41
N GLN A 30 25.91 -55.59 2.39
CA GLN A 30 26.04 -56.63 3.42
C GLN A 30 25.76 -58.04 2.87
N SER A 31 24.92 -58.16 1.84
CA SER A 31 24.52 -59.45 1.26
C SER A 31 25.28 -59.84 -0.02
N ASN A 32 26.36 -59.13 -0.38
CA ASN A 32 27.07 -59.31 -1.66
C ASN A 32 26.13 -59.26 -2.88
N PHE A 33 25.21 -58.29 -2.89
CA PHE A 33 24.18 -58.11 -3.93
C PHE A 33 23.16 -59.25 -4.04
N ASP A 34 22.94 -60.03 -2.97
CA ASP A 34 21.84 -61.00 -2.93
C ASP A 34 20.48 -60.30 -2.85
N TRP A 35 19.70 -60.46 -3.92
CA TRP A 35 18.36 -59.91 -4.08
C TRP A 35 17.35 -60.48 -3.07
N GLN A 36 17.51 -61.74 -2.68
CA GLN A 36 16.56 -62.41 -1.80
C GLN A 36 16.65 -61.87 -0.37
N HIS A 37 17.86 -61.53 0.06
CA HIS A 37 18.08 -60.80 1.32
C HIS A 37 17.43 -59.41 1.29
N LEU A 38 17.60 -58.63 0.21
CA LEU A 38 17.01 -57.30 0.08
C LEU A 38 15.47 -57.34 0.17
N GLN A 39 14.84 -58.27 -0.54
CA GLN A 39 13.39 -58.44 -0.51
C GLN A 39 12.87 -58.82 0.89
N ASN A 40 13.63 -59.62 1.64
CA ASN A 40 13.30 -59.95 3.02
C ASN A 40 13.37 -58.73 3.95
N VAL A 41 14.35 -57.84 3.76
CA VAL A 41 14.42 -56.56 4.50
C VAL A 41 13.19 -55.71 4.18
N TRP A 42 12.80 -55.58 2.91
CA TRP A 42 11.62 -54.80 2.54
C TRP A 42 10.33 -55.39 3.10
N ASN A 43 10.14 -56.71 3.05
CA ASN A 43 8.97 -57.37 3.63
C ASN A 43 8.90 -57.14 5.14
N ARG A 44 10.03 -57.21 5.85
CA ARG A 44 10.07 -57.03 7.30
C ARG A 44 9.83 -55.58 7.73
N TRP A 45 10.25 -54.61 6.92
CA TRP A 45 10.09 -53.18 7.16
C TRP A 45 8.94 -52.56 6.33
N GLN A 46 8.00 -53.38 5.85
CA GLN A 46 6.92 -52.92 4.96
C GLN A 46 6.12 -51.75 5.53
N ALA A 47 5.78 -51.80 6.83
CA ALA A 47 5.05 -50.71 7.49
C ALA A 47 5.84 -49.38 7.49
N LEU A 48 7.17 -49.44 7.68
CA LEU A 48 8.05 -48.27 7.60
C LEU A 48 8.08 -47.70 6.17
N ASN A 49 8.20 -48.57 5.16
CA ASN A 49 8.21 -48.17 3.76
C ASN A 49 6.92 -47.45 3.36
N VAL A 50 5.77 -48.03 3.75
CA VAL A 50 4.45 -47.41 3.52
C VAL A 50 4.36 -46.06 4.23
N GLY A 51 4.82 -45.98 5.49
CA GLY A 51 4.84 -44.74 6.25
C GLY A 51 5.68 -43.63 5.60
N ILE A 52 6.88 -43.97 5.12
CA ILE A 52 7.79 -43.01 4.47
C ILE A 52 7.24 -42.54 3.12
N LEU A 53 6.64 -43.44 2.33
CA LEU A 53 5.98 -43.05 1.07
C LEU A 53 4.79 -42.13 1.33
N ALA A 54 3.96 -42.43 2.34
CA ALA A 54 2.85 -41.58 2.74
C ALA A 54 3.33 -40.19 3.21
N PHE A 55 4.41 -40.14 3.99
CA PHE A 55 5.03 -38.89 4.43
C PHE A 55 5.55 -38.05 3.26
N ILE A 56 6.31 -38.65 2.34
CA ILE A 56 6.82 -37.97 1.14
C ILE A 56 5.66 -37.43 0.30
N SER A 57 4.62 -38.23 0.08
CA SER A 57 3.41 -37.80 -0.65
C SER A 57 2.75 -36.58 -0.01
N SER A 58 2.57 -36.60 1.32
CA SER A 58 2.01 -35.47 2.08
C SER A 58 2.89 -34.21 1.96
N CYS A 59 4.21 -34.35 2.06
CA CYS A 59 5.14 -33.24 1.87
C CYS A 59 5.07 -32.64 0.46
N ILE A 60 5.01 -33.48 -0.59
CA ILE A 60 4.87 -33.05 -1.98
C ILE A 60 3.54 -32.31 -2.16
N ALA A 61 2.44 -32.89 -1.68
CA ALA A 61 1.11 -32.28 -1.76
C ALA A 61 1.06 -30.92 -1.05
N PHE A 62 1.64 -30.82 0.15
CA PHE A 62 1.76 -29.56 0.88
C PHE A 62 2.57 -28.52 0.10
N TYR A 63 3.71 -28.92 -0.47
CA TYR A 63 4.56 -28.02 -1.25
C TYR A 63 3.85 -27.50 -2.50
N ILE A 64 3.18 -28.38 -3.24
CA ILE A 64 2.38 -28.01 -4.42
C ILE A 64 1.26 -27.04 -4.02
N SER A 65 0.53 -27.35 -2.94
CA SER A 65 -0.54 -26.49 -2.42
C SER A 65 -0.01 -25.09 -2.07
N ARG A 66 1.13 -25.02 -1.37
CA ARG A 66 1.76 -23.77 -1.00
C ARG A 66 2.23 -22.97 -2.22
N TYR A 67 2.92 -23.62 -3.16
CA TYR A 67 3.40 -23.00 -4.38
C TYR A 67 2.24 -22.43 -5.20
N ASN A 68 1.16 -23.20 -5.38
CA ASN A 68 -0.03 -22.77 -6.10
C ASN A 68 -0.70 -21.58 -5.42
N SER A 69 -0.81 -21.58 -4.08
CA SER A 69 -1.35 -20.44 -3.32
C SER A 69 -0.51 -19.18 -3.48
N ASP A 70 0.83 -19.29 -3.43
CA ASP A 70 1.72 -18.15 -3.61
C ASP A 70 1.67 -17.63 -5.07
N GLN A 71 1.58 -18.51 -6.07
CA GLN A 71 1.40 -18.11 -7.47
C GLN A 71 0.05 -17.45 -7.73
N GLN A 72 -1.04 -17.99 -7.16
CA GLN A 72 -2.36 -17.40 -7.28
C GLN A 72 -2.39 -16.00 -6.67
N ARG A 73 -1.83 -15.84 -5.46
CA ARG A 73 -1.70 -14.53 -4.80
C ARG A 73 -0.92 -13.53 -5.64
N ASN A 74 0.19 -13.95 -6.25
CA ASN A 74 0.98 -13.09 -7.12
C ASN A 74 0.20 -12.66 -8.37
N ARG A 75 -0.54 -13.57 -9.02
CA ARG A 75 -1.37 -13.25 -10.18
C ARG A 75 -2.47 -12.25 -9.83
N GLU A 76 -3.15 -12.46 -8.71
CA GLU A 76 -4.20 -11.56 -8.21
C GLU A 76 -3.64 -10.18 -7.87
N LEU A 77 -2.44 -10.12 -7.26
CA LEU A 77 -1.73 -8.87 -7.02
C LEU A 77 -1.39 -8.17 -8.34
N THR A 78 -0.80 -8.86 -9.31
CA THR A 78 -0.45 -8.28 -10.62
C THR A 78 -1.69 -7.74 -11.34
N ALA A 79 -2.79 -8.49 -11.33
CA ALA A 79 -4.04 -8.06 -11.95
C ALA A 79 -4.60 -6.79 -11.30
N SER A 80 -4.62 -6.74 -9.95
CA SER A 80 -5.09 -5.57 -9.21
C SER A 80 -4.18 -4.35 -9.42
N LYS A 81 -2.87 -4.60 -9.39
CA LYS A 81 -1.82 -3.59 -9.56
C LYS A 81 -1.85 -2.93 -10.94
N ALA A 82 -2.31 -3.63 -11.99
CA ALA A 82 -2.45 -3.07 -13.33
C ALA A 82 -3.39 -1.85 -13.40
N PHE A 83 -4.35 -1.75 -12.47
CA PHE A 83 -5.28 -0.61 -12.37
C PHE A 83 -4.78 0.49 -11.42
N LEU A 84 -3.73 0.23 -10.64
CA LEU A 84 -3.22 1.15 -9.64
C LEU A 84 -2.75 2.49 -10.24
N PRO A 85 -2.04 2.56 -11.39
CA PRO A 85 -1.63 3.85 -11.96
C PRO A 85 -2.81 4.78 -12.28
N HIS A 86 -3.93 4.20 -12.74
CA HIS A 86 -5.15 4.96 -13.01
C HIS A 86 -5.75 5.52 -11.73
N ALA A 87 -5.93 4.66 -10.71
CA ALA A 87 -6.42 5.08 -9.39
C ALA A 87 -5.54 6.18 -8.75
N LEU A 88 -4.21 6.04 -8.84
CA LEU A 88 -3.28 7.06 -8.35
C LEU A 88 -3.46 8.40 -9.09
N SER A 89 -3.67 8.36 -10.41
CA SER A 89 -3.90 9.57 -11.22
C SER A 89 -5.22 10.27 -10.85
N GLU A 90 -6.28 9.51 -10.58
CA GLU A 90 -7.54 10.06 -10.08
C GLU A 90 -7.37 10.71 -8.70
N LEU A 91 -6.60 10.09 -7.81
CA LEU A 91 -6.27 10.66 -6.51
C LEU A 91 -5.46 11.94 -6.65
N CYS A 92 -4.42 11.99 -7.49
CA CYS A 92 -3.68 13.23 -7.76
C CYS A 92 -4.61 14.37 -8.23
N SER A 93 -5.56 14.06 -9.12
CA SER A 93 -6.54 15.04 -9.62
C SER A 93 -7.46 15.55 -8.50
N TYR A 94 -7.89 14.65 -7.61
CA TYR A 94 -8.65 14.99 -6.42
C TYR A 94 -7.85 15.86 -5.44
N LEU A 95 -6.57 15.55 -5.19
CA LEU A 95 -5.71 16.34 -4.31
C LEU A 95 -5.43 17.73 -4.87
N ASN A 96 -5.23 17.86 -6.19
CA ASN A 96 -5.06 19.15 -6.85
C ASN A 96 -6.32 20.01 -6.74
N SER A 97 -7.50 19.42 -6.95
CA SER A 97 -8.76 20.13 -6.77
C SER A 97 -8.97 20.55 -5.31
N SER A 98 -8.57 19.69 -4.36
CA SER A 98 -8.62 20.00 -2.93
C SER A 98 -7.69 21.15 -2.54
N SER A 99 -6.46 21.18 -3.07
CA SER A 99 -5.47 22.20 -2.70
C SER A 99 -5.94 23.61 -3.03
N GLN A 100 -6.63 23.79 -4.16
CA GLN A 100 -7.18 25.09 -4.56
C GLN A 100 -8.18 25.64 -3.53
N ILE A 101 -8.96 24.77 -2.90
CA ILE A 101 -9.94 25.15 -1.89
C ILE A 101 -9.26 25.54 -0.59
N PHE A 102 -8.27 24.77 -0.14
CA PHE A 102 -7.47 25.14 1.05
C PHE A 102 -6.73 26.46 0.85
N ILE A 103 -6.14 26.69 -0.32
CA ILE A 103 -5.46 27.94 -0.66
C ILE A 103 -6.44 29.12 -0.58
N LYS A 104 -7.63 28.99 -1.18
CA LYS A 104 -8.67 30.03 -1.13
C LYS A 104 -9.15 30.28 0.29
N ALA A 105 -9.41 29.22 1.06
CA ALA A 105 -9.88 29.31 2.45
C ALA A 105 -8.84 30.01 3.36
N TYR A 106 -7.56 29.69 3.19
CA TYR A 106 -6.47 30.36 3.89
C TYR A 106 -6.34 31.84 3.51
N LYS A 107 -6.39 32.16 2.22
CA LYS A 107 -6.34 33.57 1.76
C LYS A 107 -7.50 34.39 2.34
N HIS A 108 -8.68 33.77 2.44
CA HIS A 108 -9.84 34.39 3.07
C HIS A 108 -9.67 34.56 4.59
N SER A 109 -9.04 33.62 5.30
CA SER A 109 -8.80 33.74 6.75
C SER A 109 -7.84 34.89 7.09
N LEU A 110 -6.82 35.12 6.26
CA LEU A 110 -5.89 36.23 6.42
C LEU A 110 -6.52 37.62 6.19
N ASN A 111 -7.48 37.73 5.28
CA ASN A 111 -8.13 38.99 4.95
C ASN A 111 -9.68 38.88 4.95
N PRO A 112 -10.32 38.78 6.12
CA PRO A 112 -11.77 38.58 6.22
C PRO A 112 -12.62 39.70 5.58
N ARG A 113 -12.02 40.87 5.35
CA ARG A 113 -12.68 42.05 4.75
C ARG A 113 -12.58 42.11 3.22
N SER A 114 -11.77 41.25 2.59
CA SER A 114 -11.55 41.24 1.14
C SER A 114 -12.63 40.49 0.34
N GLY A 115 -13.50 39.72 0.98
CA GLY A 115 -14.52 38.88 0.32
C GLY A 115 -15.73 39.61 -0.26
N MET A 116 -15.78 40.96 -0.25
CA MET A 116 -16.95 41.73 -0.73
C MET A 116 -16.77 42.37 -2.11
N ARG A 117 -15.64 42.14 -2.80
CA ARG A 117 -15.39 42.65 -4.15
C ARG A 117 -14.57 41.66 -4.95
N GLU A 118 -15.25 40.68 -5.56
CA GLU A 118 -14.91 40.05 -6.85
C GLU A 118 -15.68 38.74 -7.00
N THR A 119 -16.99 38.87 -7.23
CA THR A 119 -17.72 37.86 -8.00
C THR A 119 -18.58 38.60 -9.01
N GLU A 120 -18.00 38.92 -10.16
CA GLU A 120 -18.80 39.20 -11.35
C GLU A 120 -19.61 37.92 -11.64
N GLY A 121 -20.93 38.00 -11.42
CA GLY A 121 -21.88 36.97 -11.85
C GLY A 121 -22.79 36.33 -10.79
N ILE A 122 -22.80 36.78 -9.53
CA ILE A 122 -23.74 36.27 -8.53
C ILE A 122 -24.60 37.40 -7.98
N GLU A 123 -25.89 37.41 -8.36
CA GLU A 123 -26.90 38.27 -7.76
C GLU A 123 -27.05 37.96 -6.26
N ILE A 124 -26.79 38.96 -5.43
CA ILE A 124 -26.97 38.89 -3.98
C ILE A 124 -28.47 39.05 -3.69
N VAL A 125 -29.17 37.95 -3.41
CA VAL A 125 -30.47 38.02 -2.73
C VAL A 125 -30.21 38.38 -1.27
N THR A 126 -30.51 39.62 -0.91
CA THR A 126 -30.45 40.15 0.45
C THR A 126 -31.41 39.39 1.37
N GLY A 127 -30.86 38.52 2.22
CA GLY A 127 -31.60 37.85 3.28
C GLY A 127 -30.76 36.80 4.01
N LEU A 128 -30.06 37.24 5.06
CA LEU A 128 -29.73 36.41 6.23
C LEU A 128 -29.00 35.09 5.94
N ASN A 129 -27.86 35.10 5.26
CA ASN A 129 -26.99 33.92 5.16
C ASN A 129 -25.51 34.33 5.18
N THR A 130 -24.78 33.80 6.17
CA THR A 130 -23.31 33.71 6.22
C THR A 130 -22.80 33.23 4.85
N PRO A 131 -21.66 33.71 4.33
CA PRO A 131 -21.12 33.24 3.05
C PRO A 131 -20.78 31.74 3.15
N GLN A 132 -21.75 30.88 2.85
CA GLN A 132 -21.52 29.49 2.54
C GLN A 132 -20.77 29.49 1.22
N ILE A 133 -19.53 29.03 1.25
CA ILE A 133 -18.86 28.55 0.05
C ILE A 133 -19.85 27.57 -0.59
N GLU A 134 -20.31 27.86 -1.80
CA GLU A 134 -21.30 27.02 -2.48
C GLU A 134 -20.87 25.55 -2.40
N ILE A 135 -21.73 24.71 -1.82
CA ILE A 135 -21.52 23.27 -1.60
C ILE A 135 -21.17 22.53 -2.91
N ASN A 136 -21.47 23.15 -4.05
CA ASN A 136 -21.20 22.66 -5.41
C ASN A 136 -19.71 22.59 -5.80
N ASN A 137 -18.77 23.03 -4.96
CA ASN A 137 -17.34 23.07 -5.30
C ASN A 137 -16.45 22.09 -4.53
N ILE A 138 -17.01 21.20 -3.69
CA ILE A 138 -16.18 20.18 -3.01
C ILE A 138 -15.81 19.09 -4.02
N PRO A 139 -14.52 18.74 -4.21
CA PRO A 139 -14.14 17.65 -5.08
C PRO A 139 -14.70 16.35 -4.51
N GLU A 140 -15.40 15.59 -5.34
CA GLU A 140 -15.85 14.26 -4.93
C GLU A 140 -14.66 13.30 -4.87
N LEU A 141 -14.63 12.49 -3.83
CA LEU A 141 -13.61 11.46 -3.70
C LEU A 141 -13.89 10.36 -4.75
N PRO A 142 -12.92 9.97 -5.60
CA PRO A 142 -13.17 8.96 -6.64
C PRO A 142 -13.71 7.65 -6.05
N HIS A 143 -14.56 6.91 -6.74
CA HIS A 143 -15.11 5.66 -6.18
C HIS A 143 -14.24 4.41 -6.47
N SER A 144 -13.47 4.45 -7.55
CA SER A 144 -12.65 3.36 -8.09
C SER A 144 -11.45 2.99 -7.20
N TYR A 145 -10.82 3.96 -6.55
CA TYR A 145 -9.54 3.74 -5.85
C TYR A 145 -9.69 2.77 -4.67
N ALA A 146 -10.83 2.80 -3.96
CA ALA A 146 -11.03 2.02 -2.74
C ALA A 146 -11.00 0.51 -3.03
N GLU A 147 -11.66 0.08 -4.10
CA GLU A 147 -11.65 -1.33 -4.53
C GLU A 147 -10.26 -1.75 -4.98
N ILE A 148 -9.59 -0.92 -5.81
CA ILE A 148 -8.26 -1.21 -6.34
C ILE A 148 -7.24 -1.33 -5.20
N PHE A 149 -7.23 -0.39 -4.25
CA PHE A 149 -6.36 -0.44 -3.07
C PHE A 149 -6.68 -1.65 -2.19
N THR A 150 -7.95 -1.96 -1.95
CA THR A 150 -8.36 -3.12 -1.14
C THR A 150 -7.85 -4.43 -1.74
N ASN A 151 -8.02 -4.60 -3.05
CA ASN A 151 -7.54 -5.78 -3.75
C ASN A 151 -6.00 -5.85 -3.74
N CYS A 152 -5.30 -4.72 -3.94
CA CYS A 152 -3.84 -4.68 -3.79
C CYS A 152 -3.41 -5.08 -2.37
N ILE A 153 -3.99 -4.50 -1.31
CA ILE A 153 -3.68 -4.78 0.09
C ILE A 153 -3.88 -6.28 0.42
N ARG A 154 -4.95 -6.88 -0.09
CA ARG A 154 -5.29 -8.28 0.17
C ARG A 154 -4.20 -9.26 -0.30
N HIS A 155 -3.57 -8.98 -1.44
CA HIS A 155 -2.61 -9.89 -2.07
C HIS A 155 -1.16 -9.45 -1.89
N ALA A 156 -0.92 -8.19 -1.53
CA ALA A 156 0.39 -7.61 -1.33
C ALA A 156 1.15 -8.22 -0.14
N PRO A 157 2.50 -8.17 -0.16
CA PRO A 157 3.28 -8.43 1.06
C PRO A 157 2.93 -7.42 2.17
N PRO A 158 3.12 -7.77 3.46
CA PRO A 158 2.68 -6.95 4.59
C PRO A 158 3.17 -5.49 4.53
N GLU A 159 4.42 -5.27 4.16
CA GLU A 159 5.04 -3.94 4.05
C GLU A 159 4.31 -3.02 3.06
N PHE A 160 3.91 -3.58 1.90
CA PHE A 160 3.13 -2.85 0.89
C PHE A 160 1.68 -2.64 1.31
N GLY A 161 1.09 -3.67 1.93
CA GLY A 161 -0.27 -3.58 2.47
C GLY A 161 -0.40 -2.48 3.53
N GLU A 162 0.59 -2.35 4.41
CA GLU A 162 0.66 -1.31 5.43
C GLU A 162 0.81 0.08 4.80
N TYR A 163 1.68 0.23 3.80
CA TYR A 163 1.87 1.49 3.08
C TYR A 163 0.58 1.98 2.40
N LEU A 164 -0.08 1.10 1.64
CA LEU A 164 -1.35 1.40 0.98
C LEU A 164 -2.46 1.73 2.00
N SER A 165 -2.52 0.98 3.11
CA SER A 165 -3.48 1.24 4.19
C SER A 165 -3.25 2.60 4.85
N ASN A 166 -1.99 3.02 5.02
CA ASN A 166 -1.69 4.34 5.57
C ASN A 166 -2.16 5.47 4.65
N ILE A 167 -2.02 5.32 3.33
CA ILE A 167 -2.58 6.30 2.37
C ILE A 167 -4.09 6.39 2.50
N LEU A 168 -4.80 5.25 2.55
CA LEU A 168 -6.26 5.25 2.73
C LEU A 168 -6.67 5.98 4.00
N ARG A 169 -5.98 5.72 5.11
CA ARG A 169 -6.22 6.41 6.40
C ARG A 169 -6.04 7.92 6.26
N LEU A 170 -4.92 8.37 5.68
CA LEU A 170 -4.64 9.79 5.50
C LEU A 170 -5.63 10.46 4.54
N LEU A 171 -6.05 9.76 3.48
CA LEU A 171 -7.03 10.25 2.51
C LEU A 171 -8.41 10.45 3.15
N GLN A 172 -8.84 9.52 4.02
CA GLN A 172 -10.09 9.66 4.78
C GLN A 172 -10.05 10.86 5.74
N ILE A 173 -8.92 11.05 6.44
CA ILE A 173 -8.72 12.21 7.31
C ILE A 173 -8.80 13.51 6.50
N HIS A 174 -8.10 13.55 5.35
CA HIS A 174 -8.12 14.69 4.44
C HIS A 174 -9.53 15.00 3.92
N HIS A 175 -10.25 13.99 3.43
CA HIS A 175 -11.62 14.17 2.95
C HIS A 175 -12.57 14.68 4.04
N SER A 176 -12.41 14.19 5.27
CA SER A 176 -13.19 14.67 6.42
C SER A 176 -12.93 16.16 6.70
N ARG A 177 -11.67 16.61 6.64
CA ARG A 177 -11.28 18.03 6.78
C ARG A 177 -11.79 18.90 5.63
N MET A 178 -11.79 18.38 4.40
CA MET A 178 -12.38 19.06 3.24
C MET A 178 -13.87 19.34 3.44
N CYS A 179 -14.63 18.34 3.91
CA CYS A 179 -16.03 18.51 4.25
C CYS A 179 -16.21 19.53 5.39
N GLU A 180 -15.36 19.48 6.42
CA GLU A 180 -15.41 20.41 7.56
C GLU A 180 -15.26 21.88 7.14
N ILE A 181 -14.29 22.18 6.25
CA ILE A 181 -14.05 23.54 5.75
C ILE A 181 -15.22 24.06 4.93
N SER A 182 -15.87 23.21 4.14
CA SER A 182 -17.04 23.62 3.37
C SER A 182 -18.21 24.08 4.26
N LEU A 183 -18.31 23.50 5.47
CA LEU A 183 -19.38 23.79 6.42
C LEU A 183 -19.04 24.98 7.34
N GLN A 184 -17.77 25.22 7.67
CA GLN A 184 -17.35 26.15 8.73
C GLN A 184 -16.10 27.00 8.39
N SER A 185 -15.92 27.40 7.13
CA SER A 185 -14.73 28.11 6.64
C SER A 185 -14.33 29.37 7.43
N SER A 186 -15.28 30.07 8.05
CA SER A 186 -15.01 31.32 8.80
C SER A 186 -14.48 31.12 10.23
N SER A 187 -14.38 29.88 10.72
CA SER A 187 -14.09 29.60 12.15
C SER A 187 -12.68 29.06 12.42
N PHE A 188 -11.92 28.72 11.38
CA PHE A 188 -10.59 28.10 11.53
C PHE A 188 -9.47 29.15 11.57
N ASN A 189 -8.42 28.84 12.34
CA ASN A 189 -7.20 29.64 12.37
C ASN A 189 -6.28 29.29 11.19
N ASP A 190 -5.34 30.19 10.90
CA ASP A 190 -4.38 30.03 9.81
C ASP A 190 -3.54 28.74 9.96
N SER A 191 -3.17 28.39 11.19
CA SER A 191 -2.40 27.18 11.50
C SER A 191 -3.12 25.88 11.10
N TYR A 192 -4.45 25.83 11.17
CA TYR A 192 -5.23 24.68 10.74
C TYR A 192 -5.13 24.47 9.23
N TYR A 193 -5.25 25.54 8.44
CA TYR A 193 -5.11 25.48 6.99
C TYR A 193 -3.69 25.09 6.57
N ILE A 194 -2.66 25.61 7.24
CA ILE A 194 -1.26 25.20 7.01
C ILE A 194 -1.07 23.71 7.30
N SER A 195 -1.65 23.20 8.39
CA SER A 195 -1.62 21.76 8.72
C SER A 195 -2.32 20.90 7.65
N CYS A 196 -3.41 21.41 7.07
CA CYS A 196 -4.10 20.72 5.99
C CYS A 196 -3.29 20.73 4.68
N LEU A 197 -2.67 21.85 4.33
CA LEU A 197 -1.76 21.93 3.17
C LEU A 197 -0.54 21.02 3.35
N TYR A 198 -0.01 20.89 4.57
CA TYR A 198 1.03 19.92 4.89
C TYR A 198 0.55 18.48 4.64
N SER A 199 -0.62 18.12 5.17
CA SER A 199 -1.22 16.79 5.00
C SER A 199 -1.48 16.45 3.53
N LEU A 200 -1.85 17.44 2.72
CA LEU A 200 -2.00 17.32 1.28
C LEU A 200 -0.66 16.99 0.60
N GLY A 201 0.39 17.73 0.92
CA GLY A 201 1.73 17.45 0.41
C GLY A 201 2.24 16.06 0.84
N GLU A 202 1.96 15.66 2.07
CA GLU A 202 2.29 14.32 2.56
C GLU A 202 1.59 13.23 1.75
N LEU A 203 0.29 13.38 1.50
CA LEU A 203 -0.48 12.46 0.66
C LEU A 203 0.07 12.38 -0.76
N GLN A 204 0.38 13.53 -1.38
CA GLN A 204 0.93 13.58 -2.73
C GLN A 204 2.29 12.86 -2.79
N VAL A 205 3.21 13.10 -1.85
CA VAL A 205 4.49 12.37 -1.79
C VAL A 205 4.29 10.86 -1.67
N LEU A 206 3.34 10.41 -0.84
CA LEU A 206 3.08 8.98 -0.68
C LEU A 206 2.48 8.34 -1.95
N ILE A 207 1.63 9.08 -2.66
CA ILE A 207 1.06 8.65 -3.94
C ILE A 207 2.13 8.60 -5.03
N ASP A 208 3.00 9.62 -5.08
CA ASP A 208 4.07 9.72 -6.08
C ASP A 208 5.04 8.54 -5.97
N ASN A 209 5.41 8.19 -4.73
CA ASN A 209 6.29 7.05 -4.44
C ASN A 209 5.67 5.69 -4.80
N LEU A 210 4.37 5.62 -5.08
CA LEU A 210 3.70 4.40 -5.54
C LEU A 210 3.72 4.21 -7.06
N PHE A 211 4.00 5.24 -7.86
CA PHE A 211 3.93 5.08 -9.33
C PHE A 211 4.94 4.06 -9.86
N ASP A 212 6.20 4.14 -9.41
CA ASP A 212 7.26 3.20 -9.83
C ASP A 212 6.91 1.77 -9.42
N PHE A 213 6.37 1.61 -8.21
CA PHE A 213 5.81 0.33 -7.79
C PHE A 213 4.70 -0.08 -8.75
N ALA A 214 3.65 0.72 -8.92
CA ALA A 214 2.48 0.43 -9.74
C ALA A 214 2.81 0.04 -11.19
N ARG A 215 3.86 0.62 -11.78
CA ARG A 215 4.35 0.35 -13.14
C ARG A 215 5.27 -0.88 -13.26
N ASN A 216 5.60 -1.53 -12.14
CA ASN A 216 6.62 -2.59 -12.06
C ASN A 216 8.03 -2.09 -12.46
N GLU A 217 8.32 -0.82 -12.21
CA GLU A 217 9.66 -0.24 -12.40
C GLU A 217 10.54 -0.43 -11.15
N SER A 218 9.90 -0.57 -9.98
CA SER A 218 10.56 -0.86 -8.71
C SER A 218 9.85 -1.96 -7.91
N ASP A 219 10.65 -2.84 -7.31
CA ASP A 219 10.20 -3.87 -6.34
C ASP A 219 10.13 -3.34 -4.91
N CYS A 220 10.48 -2.07 -4.67
CA CYS A 220 10.41 -1.43 -3.36
C CYS A 220 9.70 -0.07 -3.44
N ILE A 221 9.02 0.30 -2.35
CA ILE A 221 8.46 1.64 -2.19
C ILE A 221 9.47 2.49 -1.44
N GLU A 222 9.80 3.65 -1.98
CA GLU A 222 10.60 4.63 -1.25
C GLU A 222 9.73 5.23 -0.12
N THR A 223 10.07 4.92 1.13
CA THR A 223 9.35 5.42 2.31
C THR A 223 9.99 6.68 2.89
N ASN A 224 11.19 7.04 2.42
CA ASN A 224 11.92 8.19 2.93
C ASN A 224 11.28 9.49 2.44
N LYS A 225 10.79 10.28 3.39
CA LYS A 225 10.23 11.60 3.13
C LYS A 225 11.37 12.61 3.21
N SER A 226 11.63 13.33 2.13
CA SER A 226 12.61 14.42 2.11
C SER A 226 11.93 15.75 1.83
N CYS A 227 12.53 16.84 2.31
CA CYS A 227 12.06 18.19 2.04
C CYS A 227 11.97 18.45 0.51
N ARG A 228 12.88 17.85 -0.28
CA ARG A 228 12.85 17.93 -1.75
C ARG A 228 11.59 17.31 -2.35
N LEU A 229 11.15 16.16 -1.85
CA LEU A 229 9.92 15.50 -2.31
C LEU A 229 8.69 16.37 -1.98
N PHE A 230 8.63 16.91 -0.76
CA PHE A 230 7.56 17.83 -0.37
C PHE A 230 7.49 19.09 -1.24
N LYS A 231 8.63 19.71 -1.56
CA LYS A 231 8.66 20.87 -2.47
C LYS A 231 8.11 20.53 -3.86
N THR A 232 8.41 19.33 -4.35
CA THR A 232 7.90 18.84 -5.63
C THR A 232 6.39 18.64 -5.56
N ALA A 233 5.91 17.95 -4.53
CA ALA A 233 4.49 17.74 -4.27
C ALA A 233 3.71 19.06 -4.14
N TYR A 234 4.23 20.05 -3.41
CA TYR A 234 3.59 21.36 -3.31
C TYR A 234 3.46 22.06 -4.66
N ARG A 235 4.51 21.99 -5.50
CA ARG A 235 4.46 22.57 -6.84
C ARG A 235 3.41 21.88 -7.72
N GLU A 236 3.31 20.55 -7.65
CA GLU A 236 2.29 19.78 -8.40
C GLU A 236 0.86 20.11 -7.94
N LEU A 237 0.70 20.40 -6.65
CA LEU A 237 -0.56 20.85 -6.06
C LEU A 237 -0.82 22.36 -6.26
N ASN A 238 -0.02 23.07 -7.06
CA ASN A 238 -0.10 24.52 -7.27
C ASN A 238 0.02 25.35 -5.97
N ILE A 239 0.75 24.85 -4.98
CA ILE A 239 1.06 25.55 -3.73
C ILE A 239 2.41 26.24 -3.90
N SER A 240 2.39 27.58 -3.99
CA SER A 240 3.59 28.41 -4.10
C SER A 240 4.26 28.54 -2.72
N ILE A 241 5.44 27.98 -2.53
CA ILE A 241 6.10 27.95 -1.21
C ILE A 241 6.41 29.37 -0.71
N GLU A 242 6.64 30.30 -1.64
CA GLU A 242 6.87 31.71 -1.37
C GLU A 242 5.64 32.40 -0.76
N GLU A 243 4.42 31.93 -1.09
CA GLU A 243 3.17 32.41 -0.50
C GLU A 243 2.91 31.80 0.90
N PHE A 244 3.57 30.69 1.23
CA PHE A 244 3.35 29.94 2.47
C PHE A 244 4.68 29.60 3.19
N PRO A 245 5.42 30.60 3.72
CA PRO A 245 6.69 30.34 4.42
C PRO A 245 6.52 29.48 5.69
N GLU A 246 5.37 29.57 6.35
CA GLU A 246 5.06 28.74 7.53
C GLU A 246 4.93 27.24 7.19
N LEU A 247 4.49 26.94 5.96
CA LEU A 247 4.35 25.57 5.49
C LEU A 247 5.71 24.89 5.37
N ILE A 248 6.73 25.57 4.82
CA ILE A 248 8.05 24.96 4.65
C ILE A 248 8.77 24.79 5.99
N ASP A 249 8.55 25.70 6.94
CA ASP A 249 9.08 25.57 8.31
C ASP A 249 8.45 24.37 9.03
N LEU A 250 7.12 24.26 8.97
CA LEU A 250 6.39 23.11 9.52
C LEU A 250 6.88 21.79 8.95
N THR A 251 7.01 21.70 7.62
CA THR A 251 7.52 20.51 6.94
C THR A 251 8.93 20.17 7.37
N SER A 252 9.81 21.17 7.48
CA SER A 252 11.19 20.96 7.90
C SER A 252 11.31 20.51 9.35
N ARG A 253 10.40 20.94 10.23
CA ARG A 253 10.32 20.49 11.62
C ARG A 253 9.84 19.04 11.71
N LEU A 254 8.73 18.71 11.04
CA LEU A 254 8.13 17.37 11.08
C LEU A 254 8.98 16.29 10.40
N LEU A 255 9.91 16.66 9.51
CA LEU A 255 10.86 15.72 8.89
C LEU A 255 12.12 15.47 9.73
N LYS A 256 12.38 16.27 10.78
CA LYS A 256 13.52 16.10 11.69
C LYS A 256 13.19 15.24 12.91
N GLU A 257 11.91 15.02 13.16
CA GLU A 257 11.38 14.13 14.21
C GLU A 257 11.26 12.70 13.70
#